data_AF-A2RXK7-F1
#
_entry.id   AF-A2RXK7-F1
#
_cell.length_a   1.000
_cell.length_b   1.000
_cell.length_c   1.000
_cell.angle_alpha   90.00
_cell.angle_beta   90.00
_cell.angle_gamma   90.00
#
_symmetry.space_group_name_H-M   'P 1'
#
loop_
_entity.id
_entity.type
_entity.pdbx_description
1 polymer ?
#
loop_
_entity_poly.entity_id
_entity_poly.type
_entity_poly.pdbx_seq_one_letter_code
_entity_poly.pdbx_strand_id
1 'polypeptide(L)'
;MDHSTVFRAMLPTFDAGETRIAVAFPSFAERLPLVRLGRQGLVFRARGAMPPVCGLPRSATLYLDDEPLCTLRLVIREVERCDDGAHDLTMQPSAANGDALLWHALRTRCRHARAPLAPRAPDERPAPATQASARRRDTAPRADAARPESGAPRAAGTGVRMTRSAAFRLADRGDALFFADWLEYHFDELRALAQGLSPRLHLNELERDLAGDEVDVRFVYDIDGHADRRMLTDCARQACDWIATEVRCRFDLPIAEQRFGARKPRRATRAIRFRRNNSGRT
;
A
#
# COMPACT_ATOMS: atom_id res chain seq x y z
N MET A 1 12.63 19.22 -2.46
CA MET A 1 13.44 18.01 -2.27
C MET A 1 12.49 16.85 -2.47
N ASP A 2 12.84 15.96 -3.40
CA ASP A 2 12.11 14.76 -3.74
C ASP A 2 11.62 14.00 -2.51
N HIS A 3 10.31 14.05 -2.29
CA HIS A 3 9.61 13.15 -1.37
C HIS A 3 9.51 11.71 -1.94
N SER A 4 10.18 11.43 -3.05
CA SER A 4 10.14 10.16 -3.78
C SER A 4 11.08 9.08 -3.25
N THR A 5 11.81 9.31 -2.16
CA THR A 5 12.65 8.26 -1.60
C THR A 5 11.98 7.67 -0.36
N VAL A 6 11.66 6.38 -0.48
CA VAL A 6 11.10 5.47 0.54
C VAL A 6 9.57 5.46 0.61
N PHE A 7 8.90 4.77 -0.32
CA PHE A 7 7.75 3.88 -0.05
C PHE A 7 7.47 2.99 -1.27
N ARG A 8 8.44 2.12 -1.58
CA ARG A 8 8.38 1.14 -2.67
C ARG A 8 7.78 -0.20 -2.22
N ALA A 9 6.64 -0.16 -1.54
CA ALA A 9 5.92 -1.38 -1.15
C ALA A 9 4.48 -1.04 -0.77
N MET A 10 3.61 -0.75 -1.75
CA MET A 10 2.18 -0.60 -1.47
C MET A 10 1.29 -1.28 -2.50
N LEU A 11 1.60 -2.55 -2.84
CA LEU A 11 0.63 -3.58 -3.23
C LEU A 11 1.24 -5.01 -3.17
N PRO A 12 1.77 -5.58 -2.05
CA PRO A 12 2.23 -6.98 -2.06
C PRO A 12 1.11 -8.02 -2.30
N THR A 13 -0.16 -7.61 -2.32
CA THR A 13 -1.30 -8.46 -2.72
C THR A 13 -1.47 -8.55 -4.24
N PHE A 14 -0.91 -7.60 -5.00
CA PHE A 14 -0.96 -7.56 -6.48
C PHE A 14 0.46 -7.56 -7.12
N ASP A 15 1.50 -7.35 -6.33
CA ASP A 15 2.92 -7.44 -6.71
C ASP A 15 3.44 -8.89 -6.64
N ALA A 16 2.56 -9.86 -6.37
CA ALA A 16 2.85 -11.28 -6.53
C ALA A 16 2.89 -11.70 -8.01
N GLY A 17 3.51 -10.90 -8.90
CA GLY A 17 3.87 -11.24 -10.28
C GLY A 17 2.76 -11.62 -11.27
N GLU A 18 1.57 -12.02 -10.81
CA GLU A 18 0.55 -12.70 -11.59
C GLU A 18 -0.71 -11.86 -11.81
N THR A 19 -0.97 -10.84 -11.00
CA THR A 19 -2.25 -10.11 -11.05
C THR A 19 -2.07 -8.62 -11.36
N ARG A 20 -2.46 -8.18 -12.56
CA ARG A 20 -2.25 -6.81 -13.07
C ARG A 20 -3.55 -6.03 -13.12
N ILE A 21 -3.67 -4.96 -12.34
CA ILE A 21 -4.79 -4.02 -12.48
C ILE A 21 -4.53 -3.12 -13.70
N ALA A 22 -5.54 -2.94 -14.55
CA ALA A 22 -5.51 -2.00 -15.66
C ALA A 22 -6.84 -1.28 -15.82
N VAL A 23 -6.82 -0.10 -16.46
CA VAL A 23 -8.04 0.67 -16.76
C VAL A 23 -8.22 0.82 -18.27
N ALA A 24 -9.41 0.48 -18.76
CA ALA A 24 -9.87 0.93 -20.07
C ALA A 24 -10.49 2.32 -19.89
N PHE A 25 -9.79 3.35 -20.37
CA PHE A 25 -10.21 4.74 -20.26
C PHE A 25 -10.48 5.31 -21.66
N PRO A 26 -11.64 5.96 -21.93
CA PRO A 26 -12.09 6.27 -23.29
C PRO A 26 -11.14 7.14 -24.15
N SER A 27 -10.23 7.88 -23.52
CA SER A 27 -9.25 8.73 -24.22
C SER A 27 -8.02 7.96 -24.71
N PHE A 28 -7.91 6.66 -24.41
CA PHE A 28 -6.78 5.82 -24.77
C PHE A 28 -7.26 4.55 -25.47
N ALA A 29 -6.55 4.13 -26.51
CA ALA A 29 -6.86 2.91 -27.25
C ALA A 29 -6.47 1.65 -26.45
N GLU A 30 -5.35 1.71 -25.73
CA GLU A 30 -4.85 0.60 -24.91
C GLU A 30 -5.29 0.75 -23.44
N ARG A 31 -5.38 -0.38 -22.74
CA ARG A 31 -5.60 -0.38 -21.29
C ARG A 31 -4.35 0.15 -20.60
N LEU A 32 -4.56 1.05 -19.63
CA LEU A 32 -3.48 1.66 -18.89
C LEU A 32 -3.18 0.82 -17.64
N PRO A 33 -1.97 0.29 -17.45
CA PRO A 33 -1.62 -0.47 -16.25
C PRO A 33 -1.55 0.44 -15.03
N LEU A 34 -2.02 -0.07 -13.89
CA LEU A 34 -1.85 0.59 -12.59
C LEU A 34 -0.37 0.48 -12.18
N VAL A 35 0.24 1.62 -11.87
CA VAL A 35 1.64 1.70 -11.41
C VAL A 35 1.69 1.77 -9.89
N ARG A 36 0.81 2.57 -9.29
CA ARG A 36 0.74 2.75 -7.84
C ARG A 36 -0.65 3.14 -7.41
N LEU A 37 -1.01 2.72 -6.20
CA LEU A 37 -2.10 3.31 -5.42
C LEU A 37 -1.48 4.35 -4.48
N GLY A 38 -1.97 5.59 -4.54
CA GLY A 38 -1.53 6.66 -3.66
C GLY A 38 -2.69 7.30 -2.93
N ARG A 39 -2.36 8.15 -1.94
CA ARG A 39 -3.34 8.95 -1.18
C ARG A 39 -4.19 9.87 -2.07
N GLN A 40 -3.62 10.29 -3.20
CA GLN A 40 -4.27 11.16 -4.17
C GLN A 40 -5.04 10.39 -5.26
N GLY A 41 -5.07 9.05 -5.21
CA GLY A 41 -5.81 8.24 -6.16
C GLY A 41 -5.01 7.09 -6.78
N LEU A 42 -5.59 6.51 -7.83
CA LEU A 42 -5.02 5.43 -8.61
C LEU A 42 -4.14 6.02 -9.72
N VAL A 43 -2.88 5.59 -9.81
CA VAL A 43 -1.94 6.13 -10.80
C VAL A 43 -1.73 5.11 -11.90
N PHE A 44 -2.12 5.49 -13.11
CA PHE A 44 -2.02 4.65 -14.30
C PHE A 44 -0.99 5.19 -15.27
N ARG A 45 -0.23 4.30 -15.92
CA ARG A 45 0.73 4.71 -16.94
C ARG A 45 0.10 4.74 -18.32
N ALA A 46 0.22 5.86 -18.99
CA ALA A 46 -0.13 6.01 -20.40
C ALA A 46 1.11 6.22 -21.26
N ARG A 47 1.08 5.64 -22.46
CA ARG A 47 2.04 5.91 -23.53
C ARG A 47 1.34 6.64 -24.66
N GLY A 48 2.08 7.49 -25.36
CA GLY A 48 1.56 8.22 -26.51
C GLY A 48 0.92 9.56 -26.16
N ALA A 49 -0.01 10.01 -27.01
CA ALA A 49 -0.56 11.36 -26.96
C ALA A 49 -1.40 11.60 -25.69
N MET A 50 -1.28 12.81 -25.14
CA MET A 50 -2.00 13.19 -23.93
C MET A 50 -3.50 13.39 -24.17
N PRO A 51 -4.35 13.06 -23.18
CA PRO A 51 -5.77 13.27 -23.28
C PRO A 51 -6.04 14.78 -23.39
N PRO A 52 -6.96 15.20 -24.26
CA PRO A 52 -7.15 16.61 -24.58
C PRO A 52 -7.75 17.41 -23.42
N VAL A 53 -8.38 16.75 -22.43
CA VAL A 53 -9.06 17.41 -21.31
C VAL A 53 -8.88 16.62 -20.01
N CYS A 54 -8.25 17.25 -19.01
CA CYS A 54 -8.21 16.77 -17.62
C CYS A 54 -9.42 17.27 -16.82
N GLY A 55 -9.75 16.62 -15.70
CA GLY A 55 -10.82 17.07 -14.79
C GLY A 55 -12.26 16.68 -15.15
N LEU A 56 -12.52 16.20 -16.37
CA LEU A 56 -13.85 15.71 -16.74
C LEU A 56 -14.03 14.24 -16.35
N PRO A 57 -15.10 13.89 -15.60
CA PRO A 57 -15.42 12.49 -15.33
C PRO A 57 -15.71 11.72 -16.61
N ARG A 58 -15.14 10.53 -16.74
CA ARG A 58 -15.37 9.61 -17.87
C ARG A 58 -15.70 8.22 -17.35
N SER A 59 -16.55 7.49 -18.06
CA SER A 59 -16.83 6.10 -17.74
C SER A 59 -15.60 5.28 -18.06
N ALA A 60 -15.11 4.50 -17.11
CA ALA A 60 -13.92 3.68 -17.26
C ALA A 60 -14.16 2.33 -16.59
N THR A 61 -13.60 1.28 -17.17
CA THR A 61 -13.70 -0.08 -16.65
C THR A 61 -12.34 -0.50 -16.13
N LEU A 62 -12.29 -0.89 -14.86
CA LEU A 62 -11.12 -1.50 -14.26
C LEU A 62 -11.13 -2.99 -14.56
N TYR A 63 -9.95 -3.50 -14.84
CA TYR A 63 -9.68 -4.90 -15.10
C TYR A 63 -8.70 -5.41 -14.06
N LEU A 64 -8.90 -6.66 -13.67
CA LEU A 64 -7.91 -7.46 -12.97
C LEU A 64 -7.48 -8.55 -13.93
N ASP A 65 -6.22 -8.49 -14.37
CA ASP A 65 -5.73 -9.24 -15.53
C ASP A 65 -6.56 -8.88 -16.77
N ASP A 66 -7.32 -9.84 -17.31
CA ASP A 66 -8.21 -9.64 -18.44
C ASP A 66 -9.70 -9.66 -18.07
N GLU A 67 -10.01 -9.84 -16.79
CA GLU A 67 -11.38 -9.88 -16.29
C GLU A 67 -11.86 -8.48 -15.88
N PRO A 68 -13.04 -8.03 -16.35
CA PRO A 68 -13.60 -6.76 -15.89
C PRO A 68 -13.96 -6.85 -14.41
N LEU A 69 -13.40 -5.95 -13.61
CA LEU A 69 -13.62 -5.85 -12.17
C LEU A 69 -14.86 -5.00 -11.86
N CYS A 70 -14.86 -3.75 -12.33
CA CYS A 70 -15.98 -2.83 -12.16
C CYS A 70 -15.91 -1.68 -13.15
N THR A 71 -17.07 -1.08 -13.46
CA THR A 71 -17.16 0.15 -14.26
C THR A 71 -17.57 1.30 -13.35
N LEU A 72 -16.80 2.38 -13.36
CA LEU A 72 -17.07 3.60 -12.60
C LEU A 72 -16.69 4.85 -13.38
N ARG A 73 -17.02 6.02 -12.84
CA ARG A 73 -16.62 7.30 -13.41
C ARG A 73 -15.28 7.71 -12.79
N LEU A 74 -14.24 7.85 -13.61
CA LEU A 74 -12.92 8.30 -13.20
C LEU A 74 -12.62 9.71 -13.73
N VAL A 75 -11.89 10.49 -12.94
CA VAL A 75 -11.40 11.83 -13.28
C VAL A 75 -9.88 11.83 -13.23
N ILE A 76 -9.23 12.31 -14.28
CA ILE A 76 -7.79 12.61 -14.27
C ILE A 76 -7.59 13.91 -13.50
N ARG A 77 -6.88 13.84 -12.37
CA ARG A 77 -6.60 14.98 -11.49
C ARG A 77 -5.23 15.59 -11.76
N GLU A 78 -4.26 14.75 -12.08
CA GLU A 78 -2.87 15.15 -12.24
C GLU A 78 -2.23 14.30 -13.34
N VAL A 79 -1.24 14.89 -14.01
CA VAL A 79 -0.46 14.27 -15.08
C VAL A 79 1.01 14.58 -14.84
N GLU A 80 1.80 13.55 -14.62
CA GLU A 80 3.24 13.64 -14.44
C GLU A 80 3.95 13.03 -15.66
N ARG A 81 4.96 13.71 -16.19
CA ARG A 81 5.76 13.21 -17.33
C ARG A 81 6.88 12.32 -16.81
N CYS A 82 7.04 11.15 -17.42
CA CYS A 82 8.16 10.24 -17.14
C CYS A 82 9.29 10.48 -18.14
N ASP A 83 10.53 10.13 -17.74
CA ASP A 83 11.73 10.28 -18.56
C ASP A 83 11.72 9.42 -19.83
N ASP A 84 10.93 8.34 -19.85
CA ASP A 84 10.75 7.42 -20.97
C ASP A 84 9.69 7.89 -22.00
N GLY A 85 9.17 9.13 -21.83
CA GLY A 85 8.11 9.67 -22.66
C GLY A 85 6.71 9.12 -22.34
N ALA A 86 6.58 8.30 -21.28
CA ALA A 86 5.29 7.94 -20.72
C ALA A 86 4.76 9.03 -19.78
N HIS A 87 3.52 8.85 -19.36
CA HIS A 87 2.85 9.75 -18.45
C HIS A 87 2.16 8.96 -17.34
N ASP A 88 2.34 9.41 -16.10
CA ASP A 88 1.64 8.87 -14.95
C ASP A 88 0.41 9.75 -14.69
N LEU A 89 -0.76 9.13 -14.73
CA LEU A 89 -2.06 9.77 -14.62
C LEU A 89 -2.65 9.45 -13.25
N THR A 90 -2.74 10.44 -12.37
CA THR A 90 -3.46 10.29 -11.09
C THR A 90 -4.95 10.41 -11.35
N MET A 91 -5.67 9.30 -11.18
CA MET A 91 -7.10 9.18 -11.40
C MET A 91 -7.86 8.91 -10.09
N GLN A 92 -9.03 9.51 -9.95
CA GLN A 92 -9.91 9.31 -8.80
C GLN A 92 -11.33 8.95 -9.25
N PRO A 93 -12.06 8.10 -8.49
CA PRO A 93 -13.51 8.00 -8.61
C PRO A 93 -14.15 9.39 -8.50
N SER A 94 -15.08 9.71 -9.40
CA SER A 94 -15.70 11.03 -9.44
C SER A 94 -16.71 11.26 -8.31
N ALA A 95 -17.14 10.19 -7.64
CA ALA A 95 -18.16 10.21 -6.60
C ALA A 95 -17.92 9.08 -5.59
N ALA A 96 -18.39 9.27 -4.36
CA ALA A 96 -18.18 8.35 -3.25
C ALA A 96 -18.75 6.93 -3.50
N ASN A 97 -19.85 6.82 -4.27
CA ASN A 97 -20.39 5.53 -4.67
C ASN A 97 -19.44 4.74 -5.60
N GLY A 98 -18.71 5.44 -6.48
CA GLY A 98 -17.71 4.82 -7.35
C GLY A 98 -16.49 4.34 -6.56
N ASP A 99 -16.11 5.08 -5.52
CA ASP A 99 -15.05 4.67 -4.60
C ASP A 99 -15.45 3.41 -3.80
N ALA A 100 -16.64 3.40 -3.21
CA ALA A 100 -17.16 2.22 -2.53
C ALA A 100 -17.26 1.00 -3.45
N LEU A 101 -17.71 1.18 -4.70
CA LEU A 101 -17.79 0.13 -5.70
C LEU A 101 -16.41 -0.48 -6.00
N LEU A 102 -15.39 0.36 -6.19
CA LEU A 102 -14.01 -0.06 -6.43
C LEU A 102 -13.52 -0.97 -5.31
N TRP A 103 -13.60 -0.50 -4.06
CA TRP A 103 -13.10 -1.23 -2.91
C TRP A 103 -13.87 -2.52 -2.64
N HIS A 104 -15.20 -2.51 -2.86
CA HIS A 104 -16.00 -3.72 -2.76
C HIS A 104 -15.61 -4.76 -3.83
N ALA A 105 -15.42 -4.34 -5.08
CA ALA A 105 -15.05 -5.24 -6.17
C ALA A 105 -13.66 -5.87 -5.93
N LEU A 106 -12.67 -5.06 -5.52
CA LEU A 106 -11.33 -5.55 -5.16
C LEU A 106 -11.38 -6.61 -4.05
N ARG A 107 -12.17 -6.36 -3.01
CA ARG A 107 -12.30 -7.29 -1.89
C ARG A 107 -12.95 -8.61 -2.30
N THR A 108 -14.08 -8.53 -3.01
CA THR A 108 -14.82 -9.72 -3.48
C THR A 108 -13.91 -10.59 -4.34
N ARG A 109 -13.12 -10.01 -5.24
CA ARG A 109 -12.18 -10.76 -6.07
C ARG A 109 -11.04 -11.39 -5.28
N CYS A 110 -10.50 -10.71 -4.26
CA CYS A 110 -9.49 -11.27 -3.37
C CYS A 110 -10.02 -12.49 -2.59
N ARG A 111 -11.30 -12.46 -2.17
CA ARG A 111 -11.95 -13.59 -1.50
C ARG A 111 -12.17 -14.76 -2.45
N HIS A 112 -12.65 -14.52 -3.67
CA HIS A 112 -12.86 -15.58 -4.66
C HIS A 112 -11.56 -16.26 -5.10
N ALA A 113 -10.46 -15.51 -5.26
CA ALA A 113 -9.16 -16.07 -5.61
C ALA A 113 -8.61 -17.06 -4.55
N ARG A 114 -9.13 -16.99 -3.32
CA ARG A 114 -8.68 -17.78 -2.17
C ARG A 114 -9.66 -18.87 -1.75
N ALA A 115 -10.86 -18.90 -2.33
CA ALA A 115 -11.75 -20.02 -2.14
C ALA A 115 -11.06 -21.28 -2.69
N PRO A 116 -11.02 -22.40 -1.95
CA PRO A 116 -10.51 -23.65 -2.48
C PRO A 116 -11.27 -23.94 -3.77
N LEU A 117 -10.54 -24.05 -4.88
CA LEU A 117 -11.09 -24.63 -6.10
C LEU A 117 -11.74 -25.95 -5.67
N ALA A 118 -13.06 -26.07 -5.85
CA ALA A 118 -13.77 -27.30 -5.58
C ALA A 118 -13.01 -28.47 -6.24
N PRO A 119 -12.91 -29.65 -5.60
CA PRO A 119 -12.14 -30.75 -6.15
C PRO A 119 -12.64 -31.04 -7.56
N ARG A 120 -11.81 -30.76 -8.57
CA ARG A 120 -12.05 -31.29 -9.91
C ARG A 120 -12.05 -32.80 -9.76
N ALA A 121 -13.11 -33.43 -10.26
CA ALA A 121 -13.24 -34.88 -10.30
C ALA A 121 -11.97 -35.50 -10.93
N PRO A 122 -11.51 -36.65 -10.42
CA PRO A 122 -10.29 -37.27 -10.90
C PRO A 122 -10.58 -37.87 -12.27
N ASP A 123 -9.93 -37.37 -13.31
CA ASP A 123 -9.85 -38.08 -14.58
C ASP A 123 -8.37 -38.35 -14.91
N GLU A 124 -8.14 -39.62 -15.21
CA GLU A 124 -6.89 -40.35 -15.18
C GLU A 124 -5.86 -39.82 -16.19
N ARG A 125 -4.59 -39.69 -15.76
CA ARG A 125 -3.45 -40.09 -16.61
C ARG A 125 -2.29 -40.69 -15.80
N PRO A 126 -1.65 -41.75 -16.33
CA PRO A 126 -0.58 -42.48 -15.66
C PRO A 126 0.79 -41.82 -15.85
N ALA A 127 1.64 -41.99 -14.85
CA ALA A 127 3.10 -41.87 -14.93
C ALA A 127 3.71 -43.30 -15.06
N PRO A 128 5.04 -43.53 -15.12
CA PRO A 128 6.18 -42.59 -15.11
C PRO A 128 7.33 -42.97 -16.09
N ALA A 129 8.36 -42.13 -16.19
CA ALA A 129 9.71 -42.59 -16.55
C ALA A 129 10.82 -41.72 -15.93
N THR A 130 11.83 -42.44 -15.44
CA THR A 130 13.00 -42.11 -14.64
C THR A 130 14.18 -41.58 -15.47
N GLN A 131 15.07 -40.77 -14.86
CA GLN A 131 16.57 -40.74 -14.95
C GLN A 131 17.10 -39.29 -14.73
N ALA A 132 17.89 -38.95 -13.70
CA ALA A 132 19.27 -39.29 -13.33
C ALA A 132 20.36 -38.37 -13.95
N SER A 133 20.98 -37.56 -13.06
CA SER A 133 22.43 -37.19 -13.00
C SER A 133 23.10 -36.34 -14.10
N ALA A 134 23.71 -35.19 -13.73
CA ALA A 134 25.18 -34.97 -13.68
C ALA A 134 25.64 -33.48 -13.67
N ARG A 135 26.43 -33.14 -12.63
CA ARG A 135 27.72 -32.40 -12.57
C ARG A 135 28.07 -31.17 -13.46
N ARG A 136 28.46 -30.10 -12.71
CA ARG A 136 29.73 -29.31 -12.70
C ARG A 136 29.96 -28.09 -13.62
N ARG A 137 30.39 -26.99 -12.94
CA ARG A 137 31.46 -25.99 -13.23
C ARG A 137 31.31 -25.09 -14.46
N ASP A 138 31.81 -23.87 -14.56
CA ASP A 138 32.42 -22.77 -13.77
C ASP A 138 32.16 -21.52 -14.68
N THR A 139 32.12 -20.24 -14.32
CA THR A 139 33.25 -19.36 -13.98
C THR A 139 32.76 -17.90 -13.79
N ALA A 140 33.50 -17.19 -12.92
CA ALA A 140 33.58 -15.78 -12.46
C ALA A 140 33.40 -14.62 -13.51
N PRO A 141 33.44 -13.29 -13.16
CA PRO A 141 34.05 -12.64 -11.99
C PRO A 141 33.31 -11.41 -11.37
N ARG A 142 34.06 -10.68 -10.54
CA ARG A 142 33.75 -9.80 -9.40
C ARG A 142 34.32 -8.38 -9.65
N ALA A 143 33.59 -7.31 -9.33
CA ALA A 143 34.05 -5.96 -8.96
C ALA A 143 32.79 -5.14 -8.59
N ASP A 144 32.53 -4.66 -7.37
CA ASP A 144 33.20 -3.63 -6.54
C ASP A 144 33.02 -2.18 -7.05
N ALA A 145 32.93 -1.23 -6.09
CA ALA A 145 32.59 0.21 -6.20
C ALA A 145 31.07 0.52 -6.29
N ALA A 146 30.49 1.50 -5.60
CA ALA A 146 30.94 2.47 -4.61
C ALA A 146 29.69 2.99 -3.88
N ARG A 147 29.85 3.26 -2.60
CA ARG A 147 28.81 3.77 -1.69
C ARG A 147 28.92 5.30 -1.67
N PRO A 148 27.86 6.08 -1.96
CA PRO A 148 27.82 7.47 -1.53
C PRO A 148 27.31 7.56 -0.10
N GLU A 149 27.98 8.43 0.64
CA GLU A 149 27.88 8.63 2.07
C GLU A 149 26.61 9.39 2.47
N SER A 150 26.25 9.18 3.73
CA SER A 150 25.16 9.81 4.45
C SER A 150 25.24 11.34 4.44
N GLY A 151 24.26 11.98 3.82
CA GLY A 151 23.98 13.41 3.98
C GLY A 151 23.04 13.64 5.17
N ALA A 152 23.50 14.45 6.12
CA ALA A 152 22.86 14.79 7.39
C ALA A 152 21.44 15.40 7.27
N PRO A 153 20.59 15.27 8.30
CA PRO A 153 19.26 15.86 8.32
C PRO A 153 19.34 17.38 8.53
N ARG A 154 18.75 18.14 7.60
CA ARG A 154 18.61 19.60 7.69
C ARG A 154 17.25 19.94 8.31
N ALA A 155 17.29 20.83 9.30
CA ALA A 155 16.21 21.17 10.23
C ALA A 155 14.87 21.53 9.56
N ALA A 156 13.81 20.81 9.96
CA ALA A 156 12.42 21.16 9.74
C ALA A 156 11.82 21.73 11.03
N GLY A 157 10.79 22.58 10.88
CA GLY A 157 10.24 23.47 11.90
C GLY A 157 10.04 22.87 13.30
N THR A 158 10.15 23.75 14.29
CA THR A 158 10.18 23.52 15.74
C THR A 158 8.83 23.03 16.34
N GLY A 159 8.08 22.21 15.62
CA GLY A 159 6.86 21.56 16.12
C GLY A 159 7.20 20.28 16.87
N VAL A 160 6.54 20.02 18.00
CA VAL A 160 6.73 18.77 18.73
C VAL A 160 5.95 17.66 18.03
N ARG A 161 6.67 16.73 17.41
CA ARG A 161 6.08 15.56 16.75
C ARG A 161 5.66 14.52 17.78
N MET A 162 4.38 14.16 17.78
CA MET A 162 3.79 13.20 18.71
C MET A 162 3.24 11.99 17.96
N THR A 163 3.42 10.80 18.54
CA THR A 163 2.95 9.56 17.91
C THR A 163 1.94 8.81 18.77
N ARG A 164 0.94 8.20 18.13
CA ARG A 164 0.05 7.21 18.75
C ARG A 164 0.01 5.96 17.90
N SER A 165 -0.12 4.79 18.52
CA SER A 165 -0.12 3.52 17.81
C SER A 165 -1.33 2.68 18.18
N ALA A 166 -1.85 1.96 17.20
CA ALA A 166 -2.90 0.98 17.34
C ALA A 166 -2.54 -0.26 16.51
N ALA A 167 -3.01 -1.43 16.93
CA ALA A 167 -2.90 -2.66 16.16
C ALA A 167 -4.31 -3.21 15.88
N PHE A 168 -4.52 -3.65 14.65
CA PHE A 168 -5.77 -4.23 14.19
C PHE A 168 -5.51 -5.67 13.75
N ARG A 169 -6.17 -6.64 14.39
CA ARG A 169 -6.12 -8.05 14.00
C ARG A 169 -7.33 -8.38 13.13
N LEU A 170 -7.08 -8.92 11.95
CA LEU A 170 -8.08 -9.33 10.97
C LEU A 170 -8.21 -10.86 10.95
N ALA A 171 -9.21 -11.36 10.23
CA ALA A 171 -9.47 -12.81 10.15
C ALA A 171 -8.33 -13.56 9.46
N ASP A 172 -7.74 -12.97 8.41
CA ASP A 172 -6.64 -13.55 7.67
C ASP A 172 -5.67 -12.49 7.12
N ARG A 173 -4.55 -12.95 6.57
CA ARG A 173 -3.49 -12.11 6.02
C ARG A 173 -3.93 -11.25 4.82
N GLY A 174 -4.90 -11.69 4.02
CA GLY A 174 -5.40 -10.86 2.90
C GLY A 174 -6.36 -9.80 3.32
N ASP A 175 -7.23 -10.11 4.28
CA ASP A 175 -8.04 -9.09 4.92
C ASP A 175 -7.14 -8.01 5.56
N ALA A 176 -6.03 -8.41 6.19
CA ALA A 176 -5.01 -7.48 6.69
C ALA A 176 -4.32 -6.67 5.58
N LEU A 177 -3.98 -7.29 4.45
CA LEU A 177 -3.39 -6.60 3.30
C LEU A 177 -4.35 -5.60 2.66
N PHE A 178 -5.59 -6.02 2.40
CA PHE A 178 -6.67 -5.17 1.89
C PHE A 178 -6.88 -3.96 2.81
N PHE A 179 -6.96 -4.22 4.12
CA PHE A 179 -7.12 -3.18 5.13
C PHE A 179 -5.95 -2.18 5.14
N ALA A 180 -4.73 -2.66 4.99
CA ALA A 180 -3.53 -1.82 4.97
C ALA A 180 -3.49 -0.89 3.73
N ASP A 181 -3.92 -1.36 2.57
CA ASP A 181 -4.01 -0.55 1.35
C ASP A 181 -5.19 0.42 1.40
N TRP A 182 -6.33 0.00 1.96
CA TRP A 182 -7.49 0.86 2.21
C TRP A 182 -7.14 2.02 3.14
N LEU A 183 -6.42 1.76 4.23
CA LEU A 183 -5.98 2.79 5.19
C LEU A 183 -5.10 3.85 4.55
N GLU A 184 -4.18 3.45 3.67
CA GLU A 184 -3.32 4.41 2.98
C GLU A 184 -4.15 5.33 2.08
N TYR A 185 -5.05 4.75 1.30
CA TYR A 185 -5.86 5.52 0.37
C TYR A 185 -6.78 6.52 1.08
N HIS A 186 -7.33 6.15 2.25
CA HIS A 186 -8.21 7.01 3.05
C HIS A 186 -7.47 7.90 4.05
N PHE A 187 -6.15 8.09 3.90
CA PHE A 187 -5.36 8.95 4.78
C PHE A 187 -5.91 10.37 4.87
N ASP A 188 -6.35 10.96 3.76
CA ASP A 188 -6.85 12.34 3.76
C ASP A 188 -8.17 12.46 4.56
N GLU A 189 -9.00 11.41 4.59
CA GLU A 189 -10.18 11.36 5.45
C GLU A 189 -9.79 11.28 6.94
N LEU A 190 -8.80 10.45 7.28
CA LEU A 190 -8.24 10.38 8.63
C LEU A 190 -7.64 11.72 9.08
N ARG A 191 -6.98 12.42 8.16
CA ARG A 191 -6.45 13.76 8.40
C ARG A 191 -7.56 14.77 8.63
N ALA A 192 -8.62 14.75 7.83
CA ALA A 192 -9.78 15.61 8.00
C ALA A 192 -10.49 15.36 9.34
N LEU A 193 -10.61 14.10 9.77
CA LEU A 193 -11.14 13.74 11.09
C LEU A 193 -10.30 14.31 12.23
N ALA A 194 -8.97 14.20 12.14
CA ALA A 194 -8.08 14.79 13.14
C ALA A 194 -8.20 16.33 13.21
N GLN A 195 -8.27 16.98 12.04
CA GLN A 195 -8.44 18.44 11.94
C GLN A 195 -9.82 18.91 12.45
N GLY A 196 -10.87 18.11 12.26
CA GLY A 196 -12.21 18.39 12.78
C GLY A 196 -12.27 18.41 14.30
N LEU A 197 -11.40 17.66 14.98
CA LEU A 197 -11.30 17.65 16.44
C LEU A 197 -10.55 18.85 16.99
N SER A 198 -9.46 19.24 16.32
CA SER A 198 -8.72 20.45 16.66
C SER A 198 -8.02 21.00 15.43
N PRO A 199 -8.18 22.31 15.13
CA PRO A 199 -7.43 22.97 14.07
C PRO A 199 -5.91 22.94 14.27
N ARG A 200 -5.45 22.67 15.50
CA ARG A 200 -4.03 22.64 15.88
C ARG A 200 -3.40 21.25 15.77
N LEU A 201 -4.21 20.23 15.49
CA LEU A 201 -3.74 18.85 15.30
C LEU A 201 -3.60 18.58 13.81
N HIS A 202 -2.37 18.27 13.41
CA HIS A 202 -2.06 17.93 12.03
C HIS A 202 -1.56 16.49 11.97
N LEU A 203 -2.43 15.59 11.50
CA LEU A 203 -2.00 14.24 11.13
C LEU A 203 -1.19 14.35 9.83
N ASN A 204 0.13 14.19 9.95
CA ASN A 204 1.06 14.39 8.84
C ASN A 204 1.49 13.07 8.22
N GLU A 205 1.57 12.02 9.03
CA GLU A 205 2.03 10.72 8.57
C GLU A 205 1.27 9.59 9.26
N LEU A 206 1.09 8.53 8.49
CA LEU A 206 0.50 7.27 8.91
C LEU A 206 1.50 6.20 8.50
N GLU A 207 2.15 5.59 9.48
CA GLU A 207 3.03 4.45 9.22
C GLU A 207 2.26 3.16 9.49
N ARG A 208 2.41 2.17 8.62
CA ARG A 208 1.78 0.85 8.75
C ARG A 208 2.83 -0.25 8.68
N ASP A 209 2.71 -1.24 9.55
CA ASP A 209 3.54 -2.46 9.54
C ASP A 209 2.62 -3.69 9.56
N LEU A 210 2.90 -4.65 8.68
CA LEU A 210 2.07 -5.84 8.49
C LEU A 210 2.77 -7.05 9.13
N ALA A 211 2.11 -7.66 10.12
CA ALA A 211 2.61 -8.82 10.83
C ALA A 211 1.62 -9.98 10.77
N GLY A 212 1.57 -10.68 9.63
CA GLY A 212 0.66 -11.82 9.43
C GLY A 212 -0.77 -11.34 9.17
N ASP A 213 -1.67 -11.58 10.11
CA ASP A 213 -3.07 -11.12 10.12
C ASP A 213 -3.27 -9.81 10.90
N GLU A 214 -2.19 -9.22 11.43
CA GLU A 214 -2.19 -7.98 12.21
C GLU A 214 -1.62 -6.82 11.39
N VAL A 215 -2.26 -5.65 11.50
CA VAL A 215 -1.80 -4.38 10.95
C VAL A 215 -1.53 -3.41 12.09
N ASP A 216 -0.25 -3.13 12.32
CA ASP A 216 0.22 -2.11 13.26
C ASP A 216 0.19 -0.75 12.56
N VAL A 217 -0.50 0.22 13.14
CA VAL A 217 -0.68 1.57 12.62
C VAL A 217 -0.10 2.59 13.59
N ARG A 218 0.70 3.52 13.10
CA ARG A 218 1.27 4.63 13.87
C ARG A 218 0.85 5.95 13.23
N PHE A 219 0.04 6.68 13.98
CA PHE A 219 -0.38 8.04 13.67
C PHE A 219 0.69 9.02 14.16
N VAL A 220 1.18 9.86 13.26
CA VAL A 220 2.21 10.86 13.52
C VAL A 220 1.58 12.24 13.36
N TYR A 221 1.51 12.97 14.47
CA TYR A 221 0.92 14.29 14.56
C TYR A 221 2.01 15.35 14.75
N ASP A 222 1.90 16.45 14.02
CA ASP A 222 2.53 17.71 14.45
C ASP A 222 1.46 18.56 15.14
N ILE A 223 1.87 19.25 16.20
CA ILE A 223 0.99 20.03 17.07
C ILE A 223 1.45 21.47 17.07
N ASP A 224 0.52 22.36 16.76
CA ASP A 224 0.74 23.79 16.90
C ASP A 224 0.36 24.23 18.31
N GLY A 225 1.37 24.54 19.12
CA GLY A 225 1.21 24.99 20.51
C GLY A 225 1.13 23.83 21.51
N HIS A 226 0.15 23.89 22.42
CA HIS A 226 -0.01 22.88 23.47
C HIS A 226 -1.26 22.05 23.21
N ALA A 227 -1.04 20.76 22.90
CA ALA A 227 -2.08 19.75 22.93
C ALA A 227 -1.83 18.82 24.11
N ASP A 228 -2.88 18.58 24.88
CA ASP A 228 -2.77 17.64 25.99
C ASP A 228 -2.65 16.21 25.49
N ARG A 229 -1.89 15.40 26.23
CA ARG A 229 -1.74 13.96 25.97
C ARG A 229 -3.09 13.24 25.82
N ARG A 230 -4.11 13.71 26.56
CA ARG A 230 -5.49 13.23 26.51
C ARG A 230 -6.12 13.48 25.14
N MET A 231 -6.02 14.71 24.62
CA MET A 231 -6.56 15.07 23.31
C MET A 231 -5.98 14.21 22.18
N LEU A 232 -4.67 13.96 22.19
CA LEU A 232 -4.02 13.05 21.23
C LEU A 232 -4.52 11.61 21.34
N THR A 233 -4.81 11.16 22.56
CA THR A 233 -5.30 9.81 22.82
C THR A 233 -6.75 9.67 22.35
N ASP A 234 -7.59 10.66 22.63
CA ASP A 234 -8.99 10.71 22.22
C ASP A 234 -9.10 10.80 20.69
N CYS A 235 -8.28 11.63 20.05
CA CYS A 235 -8.20 11.74 18.59
C CYS A 235 -7.81 10.40 17.94
N ALA A 236 -6.74 9.76 18.42
CA ALA A 236 -6.33 8.49 17.86
C ALA A 236 -7.34 7.37 18.13
N ARG A 237 -8.06 7.39 19.26
CA ARG A 237 -9.17 6.46 19.53
C ARG A 237 -10.33 6.68 18.57
N GLN A 238 -10.76 7.92 18.38
CA GLN A 238 -11.83 8.26 17.46
C GLN A 238 -11.48 7.90 16.01
N ALA A 239 -10.23 8.10 15.60
CA ALA A 239 -9.76 7.62 14.30
C ALA A 239 -9.88 6.10 14.19
N CYS A 240 -9.50 5.34 15.22
CA CYS A 240 -9.64 3.89 15.22
C CYS A 240 -11.11 3.44 15.21
N ASP A 241 -11.99 4.11 15.95
CA ASP A 241 -13.43 3.80 16.00
C ASP A 241 -14.10 4.09 14.64
N TRP A 242 -13.70 5.19 13.99
CA TRP A 242 -14.12 5.51 12.63
C TRP A 242 -13.65 4.45 11.65
N ILE A 243 -12.35 4.09 11.67
CA ILE A 243 -11.77 3.02 10.84
C ILE A 243 -12.59 1.74 11.00
N ALA A 244 -12.82 1.31 12.24
CA ALA A 244 -13.53 0.07 12.52
C ALA A 244 -14.99 0.10 12.05
N THR A 245 -15.64 1.25 12.19
CA THR A 245 -17.02 1.44 11.72
C THR A 245 -17.09 1.40 10.20
N GLU A 246 -16.20 2.12 9.52
CA GLU A 246 -16.18 2.20 8.05
C GLU A 246 -15.91 0.85 7.41
N VAL A 247 -14.88 0.14 7.86
CA VAL A 247 -14.52 -1.15 7.24
C VAL A 247 -15.55 -2.24 7.50
N ARG A 248 -16.22 -2.19 8.66
CA ARG A 248 -17.33 -3.08 8.97
C ARG A 248 -18.57 -2.75 8.14
N CYS A 249 -18.98 -1.49 8.09
CA CYS A 249 -20.23 -1.09 7.44
C CYS A 249 -20.15 -1.15 5.91
N ARG A 250 -19.02 -0.73 5.31
CA ARG A 250 -18.87 -0.69 3.85
C ARG A 250 -18.39 -2.00 3.25
N PHE A 251 -17.60 -2.76 4.00
CA PHE A 251 -16.96 -3.96 3.47
C PHE A 251 -17.29 -5.22 4.23
N ASP A 252 -18.09 -5.22 5.30
CA ASP A 252 -18.32 -6.42 6.12
C ASP A 252 -17.00 -7.06 6.56
N LEU A 253 -16.02 -6.22 6.92
CA LEU A 253 -14.69 -6.62 7.37
C LEU A 253 -14.62 -6.49 8.90
N PRO A 254 -14.88 -7.58 9.67
CA PRO A 254 -14.79 -7.51 11.11
C PRO A 254 -13.33 -7.42 11.56
N ILE A 255 -13.03 -6.42 12.40
CA ILE A 255 -11.78 -6.36 13.15
C ILE A 255 -11.96 -7.29 14.35
N ALA A 256 -11.18 -8.38 14.39
CA ALA A 256 -11.26 -9.38 15.45
C ALA A 256 -10.73 -8.84 16.78
N GLU A 257 -9.66 -8.03 16.73
CA GLU A 257 -9.09 -7.39 17.91
C GLU A 257 -8.53 -6.01 17.55
N GLN A 258 -8.78 -5.01 18.40
CA GLN A 258 -8.22 -3.67 18.29
C GLN A 258 -7.45 -3.35 19.58
N ARG A 259 -6.16 -3.07 19.46
CA ARG A 259 -5.28 -2.76 20.60
C ARG A 259 -4.70 -1.37 20.49
N PHE A 260 -5.06 -0.50 21.41
CA PHE A 260 -4.51 0.86 21.48
C PHE A 260 -3.26 0.91 22.36
N GLY A 261 -2.22 1.63 21.91
CA GLY A 261 -0.98 1.83 22.67
C GLY A 261 -0.06 0.60 22.74
N ALA A 262 -0.37 -0.46 21.99
CA ALA A 262 0.48 -1.64 21.90
C ALA A 262 1.75 -1.31 21.12
N ARG A 263 2.85 -1.09 21.83
CA ARG A 263 4.19 -1.03 21.23
C ARG A 263 4.69 -2.45 21.08
N LYS A 264 4.63 -3.04 19.87
CA LYS A 264 5.47 -4.20 19.58
C LYS A 264 6.93 -3.74 19.65
N PRO A 265 7.83 -4.44 20.37
CA PRO A 265 9.25 -4.12 20.26
C PRO A 265 9.65 -4.31 18.80
N ARG A 266 10.31 -3.30 18.21
CA ARG A 266 10.99 -3.43 16.91
C ARG A 266 11.71 -4.77 16.92
N ARG A 267 11.28 -5.74 16.10
CA ARG A 267 12.12 -6.88 15.79
C ARG A 267 13.34 -6.28 15.11
N ALA A 268 14.42 -6.11 15.88
CA ALA A 268 15.73 -5.87 15.31
C ALA A 268 16.01 -7.06 14.41
N THR A 269 15.84 -6.90 13.10
CA THR A 269 16.45 -7.79 12.13
C THR A 269 17.91 -7.84 12.52
N ARG A 270 18.35 -8.99 13.05
CA ARG A 270 19.71 -9.24 13.55
C ARG A 270 20.68 -8.73 12.50
N ALA A 271 21.29 -7.57 12.78
CA ALA A 271 22.58 -7.26 12.21
C ALA A 271 23.49 -8.39 12.69
N ILE A 272 23.81 -9.31 11.80
CA ILE A 272 24.86 -10.30 12.00
C ILE A 272 26.14 -9.50 12.16
N ARG A 273 26.47 -9.12 13.39
CA ARG A 273 27.81 -8.65 13.74
C ARG A 273 28.71 -9.86 13.66
N PHE A 274 29.34 -10.05 12.51
CA PHE A 274 30.49 -10.93 12.40
C PHE A 274 31.64 -10.28 13.17
N ARG A 275 31.77 -10.63 14.45
CA ARG A 275 32.88 -10.22 15.30
C ARG A 275 34.08 -11.07 14.89
N ARG A 276 34.93 -10.55 13.98
CA ARG A 276 36.22 -11.18 13.69
C ARG A 276 37.18 -10.79 14.82
N ASN A 277 37.41 -11.70 15.76
CA ASN A 277 38.56 -11.67 16.66
C ASN A 277 39.82 -11.63 15.80
N ASN A 278 40.69 -10.63 15.97
CA ASN A 278 42.05 -10.71 15.48
C ASN A 278 42.97 -10.92 16.69
N SER A 279 43.38 -12.18 16.84
CA SER A 279 44.41 -12.61 17.77
C SER A 279 45.77 -12.27 17.16
N GLY A 280 46.52 -11.38 17.83
CA GLY A 280 47.99 -11.33 17.92
C GLY A 280 48.88 -11.43 16.67
N ARG A 281 49.73 -10.43 16.47
CA ARG A 281 51.20 -10.62 16.36
C ARG A 281 51.96 -9.29 16.25
N THR A 282 52.78 -9.02 17.25
CA THR A 282 54.17 -8.57 17.08
C THR A 282 55.00 -9.38 18.05
#